data_AF-A0A931RXA5-F1
#
_entry.id   AF-A0A931RXA5-F1
#
_cell.length_a   1.000
_cell.length_b   1.000
_cell.length_c   1.000
_cell.angle_alpha   90.00
_cell.angle_beta   90.00
_cell.angle_gamma   90.00
#
_symmetry.space_group_name_H-M   'P 1'
#
loop_
_entity.id
_entity.type
_entity.pdbx_description
1 polymer ?
#
loop_
_entity_poly.entity_id
_entity_poly.type
_entity_poly.pdbx_seq_one_letter_code
_entity_poly.pdbx_strand_id
1 'polypeptide(L)'
;MLRRLPVCLFSLLATAIVLQGADAPESLWRAGHETVAASARSRRVRRRPPQRDPNAGPVIEQPRVIKTSPERPQGEPVGRTELAPLLDKLLVLLNLELGAHPWFTGAAVNPGGDQFFLTFMPPSKDGVVVEPLDVNRLRGNGQVVTLDEATLYRIKLQVNIFNPVRGSTIHLTPEKPTQGSSHRLGTGQLLDLIKNNSYVFRAKGKEFWFLYGTDIDAQNRRFAETKSLGFFAERGMNSKMWTLPEAQLPSEQAVDVALGDTVIRLFKTQEGELLIFEAPPPAALASLRP
;
A
#
# COMPACT_ATOMS: atom_id res chain seq x y z
N MET A 1 -3.88 -10.60 34.61
CA MET A 1 -4.82 -11.28 33.68
C MET A 1 -4.96 -10.46 32.39
N LEU A 2 -5.43 -11.08 31.32
CA LEU A 2 -5.76 -10.57 29.96
C LEU A 2 -5.32 -9.12 29.60
N ARG A 3 -4.29 -8.95 28.76
CA ARG A 3 -4.31 -8.90 27.26
C ARG A 3 -4.75 -7.53 26.68
N ARG A 4 -3.79 -6.76 26.16
CA ARG A 4 -3.97 -5.54 25.32
C ARG A 4 -3.72 -5.90 23.84
N LEU A 5 -4.50 -5.37 22.88
CA LEU A 5 -4.41 -5.70 21.43
C LEU A 5 -4.85 -4.55 20.46
N PRO A 6 -3.94 -3.98 19.63
CA PRO A 6 -4.28 -3.03 18.52
C PRO A 6 -3.35 -3.06 17.25
N VAL A 7 -3.80 -3.46 16.03
CA VAL A 7 -2.92 -3.72 14.83
C VAL A 7 -3.66 -3.86 13.45
N CYS A 8 -3.42 -3.26 12.25
CA CYS A 8 -2.89 -1.98 11.72
C CYS A 8 -3.85 -1.40 10.62
N LEU A 9 -3.43 -0.48 9.73
CA LEU A 9 -4.29 0.33 8.83
C LEU A 9 -3.49 0.79 7.63
N PHE A 10 -4.07 0.66 6.45
CA PHE A 10 -3.37 0.79 5.16
C PHE A 10 -4.02 1.72 4.14
N SER A 11 -5.27 2.12 4.33
CA SER A 11 -6.01 2.91 3.33
C SER A 11 -5.43 4.31 3.20
N LEU A 12 -5.11 4.93 4.33
CA LEU A 12 -4.51 6.26 4.34
C LEU A 12 -3.08 6.26 3.80
N LEU A 13 -2.43 5.09 3.80
CA LEU A 13 -1.18 4.84 3.10
C LEU A 13 -1.42 4.70 1.59
N ALA A 14 -2.38 3.90 1.13
CA ALA A 14 -2.77 3.81 -0.28
C ALA A 14 -3.21 5.18 -0.84
N THR A 15 -3.91 5.96 -0.03
CA THR A 15 -4.31 7.35 -0.28
C THR A 15 -3.06 8.20 -0.53
N ALA A 16 -2.08 8.20 0.39
CA ALA A 16 -0.77 8.85 0.17
C ALA A 16 -0.01 8.33 -1.08
N ILE A 17 -0.07 7.01 -1.33
CA ILE A 17 0.59 6.26 -2.42
C ILE A 17 -0.09 6.39 -3.78
N VAL A 18 -1.25 7.03 -3.89
CA VAL A 18 -1.84 7.40 -5.20
C VAL A 18 -1.95 8.92 -5.36
N LEU A 19 -2.02 9.68 -4.26
CA LEU A 19 -2.16 11.13 -4.29
C LEU A 19 -0.90 11.92 -4.66
N GLN A 20 0.28 11.31 -4.63
CA GLN A 20 1.49 11.87 -5.24
C GLN A 20 1.64 11.47 -6.73
N GLY A 21 0.77 10.60 -7.27
CA GLY A 21 0.94 9.97 -8.59
C GLY A 21 0.03 10.48 -9.72
N ALA A 22 -1.02 11.25 -9.40
CA ALA A 22 -1.84 11.91 -10.41
C ALA A 22 -1.39 13.36 -10.62
N ASP A 23 -0.91 13.68 -11.83
CA ASP A 23 -0.40 14.99 -12.21
C ASP A 23 -1.30 16.16 -11.76
N ALA A 24 -0.68 17.22 -11.24
CA ALA A 24 -1.27 18.55 -11.32
C ALA A 24 -0.85 19.13 -12.68
N PRO A 25 -1.77 19.42 -13.62
CA PRO A 25 -1.39 20.00 -14.89
C PRO A 25 -0.80 21.40 -14.68
N GLU A 26 0.40 21.66 -15.20
CA GLU A 26 1.10 22.96 -15.06
C GLU A 26 0.27 24.15 -15.56
N SER A 27 -0.75 23.91 -16.40
CA SER A 27 -1.68 24.92 -16.89
C SER A 27 -2.45 25.67 -15.80
N LEU A 28 -2.53 25.15 -14.57
CA LEU A 28 -3.14 25.85 -13.43
C LEU A 28 -2.20 26.87 -12.75
N TRP A 29 -0.91 26.92 -13.10
CA TRP A 29 0.08 27.81 -12.46
C TRP A 29 0.80 28.77 -13.43
N ARG A 30 0.49 28.76 -14.73
CA ARG A 30 1.05 29.70 -15.72
C ARG A 30 0.00 30.47 -16.52
N ALA A 31 -0.86 31.19 -15.80
CA ALA A 31 -1.64 32.29 -16.37
C ALA A 31 -0.80 33.59 -16.32
N GLY A 32 0.20 33.71 -17.20
CA GLY A 32 1.07 34.89 -17.25
C GLY A 32 2.16 34.83 -18.32
N HIS A 33 2.15 35.85 -19.19
CA HIS A 33 3.18 36.23 -20.16
C HIS A 33 3.49 35.34 -21.38
N GLU A 34 3.11 35.92 -22.53
CA GLU A 34 3.90 36.03 -23.77
C GLU A 34 3.90 34.90 -24.81
N THR A 35 4.36 35.27 -26.01
CA THR A 35 3.77 34.81 -27.28
C THR A 35 4.80 34.79 -28.42
N VAL A 36 4.61 33.86 -29.37
CA VAL A 36 5.26 33.80 -30.71
C VAL A 36 6.80 33.66 -30.74
N ALA A 37 7.27 32.49 -31.19
CA ALA A 37 8.21 32.37 -32.31
C ALA A 37 8.35 30.91 -32.77
N ALA A 38 8.46 30.67 -34.08
CA ALA A 38 8.67 29.34 -34.65
C ALA A 38 10.10 29.17 -35.21
N SER A 39 10.67 27.97 -35.08
CA SER A 39 11.85 27.55 -35.85
C SER A 39 11.98 26.02 -35.87
N ALA A 40 11.53 25.38 -36.95
CA ALA A 40 11.78 23.96 -37.17
C ALA A 40 13.26 23.70 -37.48
N ARG A 41 13.92 22.84 -36.70
CA ARG A 41 15.23 22.25 -37.04
C ARG A 41 15.25 20.76 -36.72
N SER A 42 15.39 19.92 -37.74
CA SER A 42 15.55 18.49 -37.57
C SER A 42 16.84 18.18 -36.81
N ARG A 43 16.71 17.59 -35.63
CA ARG A 43 17.83 17.02 -34.86
C ARG A 43 17.62 15.51 -34.75
N ARG A 44 18.65 14.74 -35.11
CA ARG A 44 18.65 13.27 -34.93
C ARG A 44 18.33 12.94 -33.48
N VAL A 45 17.20 12.26 -33.25
CA VAL A 45 16.80 11.80 -31.92
C VAL A 45 17.73 10.67 -31.50
N ARG A 46 18.84 11.01 -30.82
CA ARG A 46 19.47 10.07 -29.89
C ARG A 46 18.40 9.71 -28.87
N ARG A 47 17.89 8.47 -28.90
CA ARG A 47 17.05 7.93 -27.83
C ARG A 47 17.88 7.97 -26.55
N ARG A 48 17.68 9.00 -25.72
CA ARG A 48 18.05 8.91 -24.30
C ARG A 48 17.31 7.68 -23.73
N PRO A 49 17.90 6.92 -22.79
CA PRO A 49 17.10 6.03 -21.97
C PRO A 49 15.97 6.86 -21.31
N PRO A 50 14.78 6.29 -21.09
CA PRO A 50 13.67 7.04 -20.51
C PRO A 50 14.12 7.66 -19.19
N GLN A 51 14.20 8.99 -19.19
CA GLN A 51 14.66 9.76 -18.06
C GLN A 51 13.56 9.66 -17.01
N ARG A 52 13.72 8.76 -16.04
CA ARG A 52 12.78 8.57 -14.92
C ARG A 52 12.51 9.94 -14.33
N ASP A 53 11.26 10.38 -14.41
CA ASP A 53 10.86 11.67 -13.86
C ASP A 53 11.12 11.65 -12.34
N PRO A 54 11.84 12.63 -11.75
CA PRO A 54 11.92 12.75 -10.30
C PRO A 54 10.54 12.95 -9.65
N ASN A 55 9.57 13.45 -10.40
CA ASN A 55 8.15 13.56 -10.01
C ASN A 55 7.33 12.31 -10.36
N ALA A 56 7.94 11.24 -10.91
CA ALA A 56 7.25 9.97 -11.13
C ALA A 56 6.77 9.46 -9.77
N GLY A 57 5.47 9.60 -9.55
CA GLY A 57 4.87 9.38 -8.25
C GLY A 57 4.96 7.93 -7.77
N PRO A 58 4.48 7.68 -6.54
CA PRO A 58 4.20 6.34 -6.08
C PRO A 58 3.31 5.62 -7.09
N VAL A 59 3.68 4.38 -7.36
CA VAL A 59 2.94 3.47 -8.25
C VAL A 59 2.70 2.23 -7.41
N ILE A 60 1.44 1.83 -7.30
CA ILE A 60 1.10 0.49 -6.85
C ILE A 60 1.29 -0.41 -8.05
N GLU A 61 2.27 -1.31 -7.96
CA GLU A 61 2.67 -2.20 -9.03
C GLU A 61 2.33 -3.61 -8.60
N GLN A 62 1.51 -4.35 -9.37
CA GLN A 62 1.50 -5.81 -9.20
C GLN A 62 2.94 -6.32 -9.44
N PRO A 63 3.57 -7.00 -8.47
CA PRO A 63 4.94 -7.44 -8.60
C PRO A 63 4.98 -8.51 -9.68
N ARG A 64 5.84 -8.30 -10.67
CA ARG A 64 5.96 -9.28 -11.75
C ARG A 64 6.59 -10.55 -11.21
N VAL A 65 5.80 -11.63 -11.15
CA VAL A 65 6.33 -12.99 -11.04
C VAL A 65 7.20 -13.25 -12.28
N ILE A 66 8.47 -13.58 -12.06
CA ILE A 66 9.46 -13.81 -13.13
C ILE A 66 9.57 -15.30 -13.44
N LYS A 67 9.62 -16.14 -12.40
CA LYS A 67 9.81 -17.59 -12.50
C LYS A 67 9.22 -18.27 -11.25
N THR A 68 8.62 -19.43 -11.43
CA THR A 68 8.40 -20.42 -10.36
C THR A 68 9.37 -21.59 -10.53
N SER A 69 9.85 -22.16 -9.43
CA SER A 69 10.82 -23.25 -9.40
C SER A 69 10.41 -24.25 -8.29
N PRO A 70 10.39 -25.57 -8.55
CA PRO A 70 10.07 -26.57 -7.52
C PRO A 70 11.20 -26.81 -6.52
N GLU A 71 12.37 -26.20 -6.74
CA GLU A 71 13.56 -26.34 -5.91
C GLU A 71 13.54 -25.33 -4.75
N ARG A 72 13.76 -25.82 -3.53
CA ARG A 72 14.03 -24.97 -2.36
C ARG A 72 15.30 -24.12 -2.61
N PRO A 73 15.30 -22.80 -2.32
CA PRO A 73 16.47 -21.97 -2.53
C PRO A 73 17.65 -22.42 -1.65
N GLN A 74 18.85 -22.44 -2.22
CA GLN A 74 20.09 -22.67 -1.50
C GLN A 74 20.68 -21.36 -0.98
N GLY A 75 21.44 -21.44 0.12
CA GLY A 75 22.01 -20.29 0.82
C GLY A 75 21.19 -19.84 2.03
N GLU A 76 21.60 -18.72 2.64
CA GLU A 76 20.93 -18.14 3.80
C GLU A 76 19.87 -17.09 3.36
N PRO A 77 18.66 -17.08 3.92
CA PRO A 77 17.63 -16.10 3.57
C PRO A 77 17.95 -14.72 4.18
N VAL A 78 17.67 -13.66 3.42
CA VAL A 78 17.75 -12.25 3.87
C VAL A 78 16.51 -11.80 4.66
N GLY A 79 15.49 -12.65 4.74
CA GLY A 79 14.32 -12.48 5.60
C GLY A 79 13.64 -13.82 5.89
N ARG A 80 13.17 -14.00 7.12
CA ARG A 80 12.56 -15.24 7.62
C ARG A 80 11.49 -14.90 8.66
N THR A 81 10.24 -15.31 8.43
CA THR A 81 9.12 -15.01 9.34
C THR A 81 7.96 -15.99 9.21
N GLU A 82 7.34 -16.35 10.33
CA GLU A 82 6.06 -17.05 10.34
C GLU A 82 4.94 -16.16 9.78
N LEU A 83 4.08 -16.71 8.92
CA LEU A 83 2.95 -15.95 8.35
C LEU A 83 1.79 -15.77 9.34
N ALA A 84 1.47 -16.78 10.14
CA ALA A 84 0.32 -16.73 11.05
C ALA A 84 0.40 -15.60 12.10
N PRO A 85 1.56 -15.27 12.71
CA PRO A 85 1.70 -14.10 13.58
C PRO A 85 1.72 -12.75 12.84
N LEU A 86 1.71 -12.73 11.51
CA LEU A 86 1.58 -11.51 10.69
C LEU A 86 0.19 -11.33 10.09
N LEU A 87 -0.59 -12.41 9.95
CA LEU A 87 -1.91 -12.37 9.34
C LEU A 87 -2.83 -11.35 10.02
N ASP A 88 -3.41 -10.47 9.22
CA ASP A 88 -4.36 -9.44 9.63
C ASP A 88 -3.85 -8.49 10.72
N LYS A 89 -2.53 -8.43 10.90
CA LYS A 89 -1.84 -7.30 11.55
C LYS A 89 -2.04 -5.98 10.81
N LEU A 90 -2.86 -5.90 9.74
CA LEU A 90 -3.14 -4.68 8.98
C LEU A 90 -4.58 -4.15 9.07
N LEU A 91 -5.38 -4.70 10.01
CA LEU A 91 -6.84 -4.53 10.01
C LEU A 91 -7.44 -3.67 11.15
N VAL A 92 -6.67 -3.32 12.20
CA VAL A 92 -7.12 -2.77 13.50
C VAL A 92 -6.19 -1.67 14.11
N LEU A 93 -5.54 -0.78 13.33
CA LEU A 93 -4.46 0.14 13.83
C LEU A 93 -4.88 1.04 14.96
N LEU A 94 -5.95 1.77 14.68
CA LEU A 94 -6.37 2.90 15.45
C LEU A 94 -7.72 2.48 16.00
N ASN A 95 -7.76 2.29 17.30
CA ASN A 95 -9.01 2.40 18.02
C ASN A 95 -9.34 3.90 18.06
N LEU A 96 -10.21 4.35 17.16
CA LEU A 96 -10.64 5.75 17.07
C LEU A 96 -12.07 5.86 17.57
N GLU A 97 -12.32 6.78 18.49
CA GLU A 97 -13.67 7.19 18.85
C GLU A 97 -14.23 8.13 17.77
N LEU A 98 -14.56 7.57 16.60
CA LEU A 98 -15.14 8.33 15.50
C LEU A 98 -16.57 8.70 15.88
N GLY A 99 -16.82 9.98 16.14
CA GLY A 99 -18.11 10.44 16.68
C GLY A 99 -18.24 10.11 18.18
N ALA A 100 -19.15 9.18 18.52
CA ALA A 100 -19.43 8.70 19.88
C ALA A 100 -19.27 7.17 20.04
N HIS A 101 -18.62 6.50 19.09
CA HIS A 101 -18.40 5.05 19.09
C HIS A 101 -16.93 4.72 18.81
N PRO A 102 -16.34 3.74 19.54
CA PRO A 102 -15.01 3.22 19.23
C PRO A 102 -15.05 2.35 17.96
N TRP A 103 -14.20 2.67 17.00
CA TRP A 103 -14.03 1.94 15.75
C TRP A 103 -12.58 1.48 15.59
N PHE A 104 -12.41 0.20 15.30
CA PHE A 104 -11.17 -0.32 14.77
C PHE A 104 -11.05 0.11 13.31
N THR A 105 -10.21 1.10 13.06
CA THR A 105 -9.97 1.63 11.71
C THR A 105 -8.73 0.93 11.13
N GLY A 106 -8.88 0.33 9.95
CA GLY A 106 -7.88 -0.52 9.30
C GLY A 106 -7.80 -0.28 7.79
N ALA A 107 -7.27 -1.25 7.03
CA ALA A 107 -7.59 -1.41 5.62
C ALA A 107 -7.26 -2.80 5.08
N ALA A 108 -7.70 -3.04 3.85
CA ALA A 108 -7.36 -4.21 3.07
C ALA A 108 -7.30 -3.87 1.57
N VAL A 109 -6.99 -4.89 0.78
CA VAL A 109 -7.09 -4.89 -0.69
C VAL A 109 -8.17 -5.86 -1.15
N ASN A 110 -8.61 -5.74 -2.40
CA ASN A 110 -9.31 -6.83 -3.08
C ASN A 110 -8.33 -7.96 -3.46
N PRO A 111 -8.81 -9.18 -3.77
CA PRO A 111 -7.96 -10.25 -4.29
C PRO A 111 -7.30 -9.81 -5.61
N GLY A 112 -5.98 -9.71 -5.62
CA GLY A 112 -5.21 -9.16 -6.76
C GLY A 112 -4.53 -7.82 -6.48
N GLY A 113 -5.00 -7.06 -5.48
CA GLY A 113 -4.33 -5.84 -5.02
C GLY A 113 -4.45 -4.61 -5.91
N ASP A 114 -5.37 -4.60 -6.87
CA ASP A 114 -5.63 -3.46 -7.76
C ASP A 114 -6.57 -2.39 -7.15
N GLN A 115 -7.29 -2.70 -6.06
CA GLN A 115 -8.13 -1.75 -5.33
C GLN A 115 -7.92 -1.82 -3.81
N PHE A 116 -7.90 -0.64 -3.16
CA PHE A 116 -7.67 -0.46 -1.73
C PHE A 116 -8.90 0.12 -1.04
N PHE A 117 -9.16 -0.35 0.18
CA PHE A 117 -10.37 -0.01 0.94
C PHE A 117 -10.02 0.52 2.32
N LEU A 118 -10.66 1.61 2.76
CA LEU A 118 -10.67 1.92 4.21
C LEU A 118 -11.58 0.93 4.90
N THR A 119 -11.06 0.21 5.91
CA THR A 119 -11.90 -0.66 6.74
C THR A 119 -12.29 0.05 8.03
N PHE A 120 -13.54 -0.12 8.44
CA PHE A 120 -14.01 0.22 9.78
C PHE A 120 -14.70 -1.01 10.36
N MET A 121 -14.30 -1.42 11.55
CA MET A 121 -14.82 -2.61 12.23
C MET A 121 -15.21 -2.23 13.66
N PRO A 122 -16.40 -2.61 14.15
CA PRO A 122 -16.79 -2.38 15.55
C PRO A 122 -15.96 -3.26 16.50
N PRO A 123 -15.93 -2.97 17.82
CA PRO A 123 -15.12 -3.73 18.78
C PRO A 123 -15.48 -5.22 18.86
N SER A 124 -16.72 -5.56 18.52
CA SER A 124 -17.29 -6.90 18.38
C SER A 124 -16.69 -7.74 17.25
N LYS A 125 -16.15 -7.09 16.20
CA LYS A 125 -15.59 -7.74 14.99
C LYS A 125 -16.56 -8.64 14.20
N ASP A 126 -17.85 -8.38 14.33
CA ASP A 126 -18.97 -9.08 13.68
C ASP A 126 -19.29 -8.56 12.26
N GLY A 127 -18.68 -7.45 11.84
CA GLY A 127 -18.76 -6.94 10.47
C GLY A 127 -17.58 -6.04 10.10
N VAL A 128 -17.44 -5.72 8.81
CA VAL A 128 -16.43 -4.78 8.32
C VAL A 128 -17.03 -3.88 7.24
N VAL A 129 -17.06 -2.58 7.50
CA VAL A 129 -17.41 -1.57 6.49
C VAL A 129 -16.18 -1.34 5.62
N VAL A 130 -16.35 -1.38 4.31
CA VAL A 130 -15.27 -1.26 3.33
C VAL A 130 -15.61 -0.18 2.32
N GLU A 131 -14.80 0.88 2.28
CA GLU A 131 -14.99 1.99 1.35
C GLU A 131 -13.85 2.05 0.32
N PRO A 132 -14.14 1.92 -0.99
CA PRO A 132 -13.14 2.06 -2.04
C PRO A 132 -12.64 3.50 -2.14
N LEU A 133 -11.34 3.70 -2.21
CA LEU A 133 -10.73 5.04 -2.16
C LEU A 133 -10.79 5.77 -3.51
N ASP A 134 -11.62 6.81 -3.60
CA ASP A 134 -11.64 7.71 -4.76
C ASP A 134 -10.69 8.89 -4.51
N VAL A 135 -9.48 8.75 -5.03
CA VAL A 135 -8.36 9.69 -4.99
C VAL A 135 -8.79 11.12 -5.39
N ASN A 136 -9.74 11.28 -6.31
CA ASN A 136 -10.22 12.59 -6.75
C ASN A 136 -11.20 13.21 -5.75
N ARG A 137 -12.11 12.41 -5.17
CA ARG A 137 -12.97 12.88 -4.05
C ARG A 137 -12.13 13.28 -2.85
N LEU A 138 -11.09 12.51 -2.55
CA LEU A 138 -10.19 12.71 -1.42
C LEU A 138 -9.37 14.01 -1.54
N ARG A 139 -8.92 14.38 -2.75
CA ARG A 139 -8.32 15.71 -3.06
C ARG A 139 -9.31 16.87 -2.95
N GLY A 140 -10.56 16.63 -3.33
CA GLY A 140 -11.61 17.65 -3.39
C GLY A 140 -12.31 17.86 -2.04
N ASN A 141 -13.63 17.72 -2.04
CA ASN A 141 -14.47 17.96 -0.87
C ASN A 141 -14.41 16.86 0.20
N GLY A 142 -13.56 15.84 0.03
CA GLY A 142 -13.53 14.62 0.83
C GLY A 142 -14.56 13.57 0.36
N GLN A 143 -14.44 12.37 0.91
CA GLN A 143 -15.31 11.23 0.66
C GLN A 143 -16.10 10.93 1.95
N VAL A 144 -17.43 10.87 1.89
CA VAL A 144 -18.27 10.57 3.05
C VAL A 144 -18.62 9.09 3.06
N VAL A 145 -18.23 8.39 4.12
CA VAL A 145 -18.45 6.95 4.31
C VAL A 145 -19.58 6.74 5.30
N THR A 146 -20.55 5.88 4.97
CA THR A 146 -21.54 5.39 5.93
C THR A 146 -21.00 4.14 6.63
N LEU A 147 -20.82 4.21 7.96
CA LEU A 147 -20.33 3.11 8.81
C LEU A 147 -21.46 2.26 9.38
N ASP A 148 -22.68 2.80 9.44
CA ASP A 148 -23.89 2.05 9.76
C ASP A 148 -25.07 2.70 9.02
N GLU A 149 -25.74 1.91 8.20
CA GLU A 149 -26.90 2.34 7.41
C GLU A 149 -28.14 2.53 8.31
N ALA A 150 -28.23 1.86 9.47
CA ALA A 150 -29.39 1.90 10.35
C ALA A 150 -29.46 3.18 11.19
N THR A 151 -28.33 3.62 11.77
CA THR A 151 -28.22 4.92 12.47
C THR A 151 -27.78 6.07 11.56
N LEU A 152 -27.55 5.81 10.26
CA LEU A 152 -26.94 6.74 9.29
C LEU A 152 -25.62 7.32 9.83
N TYR A 153 -24.77 6.45 10.37
CA TYR A 153 -23.49 6.82 10.95
C TYR A 153 -22.50 7.20 9.85
N ARG A 154 -22.09 8.46 9.74
CA ARG A 154 -21.37 8.99 8.59
C ARG A 154 -20.11 9.73 9.00
N ILE A 155 -18.97 9.34 8.43
CA ILE A 155 -17.67 9.96 8.64
C ILE A 155 -17.14 10.46 7.29
N LYS A 156 -16.84 11.76 7.21
CA LYS A 156 -16.09 12.36 6.12
C LYS A 156 -14.61 12.12 6.29
N LEU A 157 -14.02 11.49 5.28
CA LEU A 157 -12.59 11.31 5.07
C LEU A 157 -12.10 12.42 4.12
N GLN A 158 -11.19 13.28 4.59
CA GLN A 158 -10.53 14.32 3.77
C GLN A 158 -9.02 14.30 4.02
N VAL A 159 -8.21 14.61 3.02
CA VAL A 159 -6.75 14.52 3.11
C VAL A 159 -6.03 15.75 2.58
N ASN A 160 -5.07 16.23 3.38
CA ASN A 160 -4.16 17.30 2.99
C ASN A 160 -2.83 16.66 2.64
N ILE A 161 -2.45 16.70 1.36
CA ILE A 161 -1.23 16.05 0.85
C ILE A 161 -0.09 17.05 0.80
N PHE A 162 1.07 16.64 1.32
CA PHE A 162 2.31 17.38 1.22
C PHE A 162 3.42 16.48 0.65
N ASN A 163 4.48 17.10 0.13
CA ASN A 163 5.71 16.42 -0.27
C ASN A 163 6.84 16.92 0.66
N PRO A 164 7.53 16.08 1.44
CA PRO A 164 7.47 14.61 1.53
C PRO A 164 6.14 14.09 2.06
N VAL A 165 5.75 12.87 1.63
CA VAL A 165 4.44 12.32 1.96
C VAL A 165 4.18 12.24 3.46
N ARG A 166 5.20 11.97 4.29
CA ARG A 166 5.14 11.92 5.77
C ARG A 166 4.48 13.15 6.41
N GLY A 167 4.57 14.33 5.80
CA GLY A 167 3.94 15.57 6.29
C GLY A 167 2.43 15.65 6.04
N SER A 168 1.88 14.78 5.20
CA SER A 168 0.44 14.73 4.88
C SER A 168 -0.40 14.42 6.12
N THR A 169 -1.62 14.96 6.16
CA THR A 169 -2.56 14.68 7.26
C THR A 169 -3.95 14.33 6.77
N ILE A 170 -4.54 13.33 7.40
CA ILE A 170 -5.91 12.88 7.16
C ILE A 170 -6.80 13.42 8.25
N HIS A 171 -7.98 13.88 7.86
CA HIS A 171 -9.06 14.31 8.75
C HIS A 171 -10.23 13.34 8.62
N LEU A 172 -10.71 12.86 9.76
CA LEU A 172 -11.91 12.03 9.89
C LEU A 172 -12.92 12.83 10.71
N THR A 173 -13.97 13.34 10.04
CA THR A 173 -14.93 14.29 10.62
C THR A 173 -16.34 13.69 10.59
N PRO A 174 -17.07 13.66 11.72
CA PRO A 174 -18.49 13.27 11.72
C PRO A 174 -19.34 14.17 10.81
N GLU A 175 -20.13 13.55 9.94
CA GLU A 175 -21.09 14.20 9.06
C GLU A 175 -22.51 14.00 9.58
N LYS A 176 -23.39 14.99 9.39
CA LYS A 176 -24.77 14.89 9.89
C LYS A 176 -25.48 13.65 9.32
N PRO A 177 -26.24 12.89 10.13
CA PRO A 177 -26.68 13.19 11.50
C PRO A 177 -25.66 12.90 12.61
N THR A 178 -24.51 12.28 12.32
CA THR A 178 -23.52 11.87 13.32
C THR A 178 -22.89 13.05 14.06
N GLN A 179 -22.60 12.84 15.35
CA GLN A 179 -22.03 13.84 16.26
C GLN A 179 -20.78 13.27 16.95
N GLY A 180 -19.96 14.16 17.51
CA GLY A 180 -18.80 13.81 18.33
C GLY A 180 -17.46 14.27 17.73
N SER A 181 -16.38 13.62 18.13
CA SER A 181 -15.01 14.11 17.86
C SER A 181 -14.55 13.90 16.42
N SER A 182 -13.86 14.90 15.87
CA SER A 182 -13.07 14.76 14.63
C SER A 182 -11.64 14.39 14.96
N HIS A 183 -11.02 13.55 14.13
CA HIS A 183 -9.64 13.06 14.31
C HIS A 183 -8.74 13.58 13.20
N ARG A 184 -7.50 13.96 13.56
CA ARG A 184 -6.44 14.34 12.61
C ARG A 184 -5.25 13.39 12.76
N LEU A 185 -4.92 12.68 11.70
CA LEU A 185 -3.89 11.64 11.67
C LEU A 185 -2.72 12.08 10.79
N GLY A 186 -1.49 12.04 11.31
CA GLY A 186 -0.28 12.33 10.53
C GLY A 186 0.22 11.11 9.77
N THR A 187 0.42 11.19 8.46
CA THR A 187 0.88 10.03 7.66
C THR A 187 2.23 9.47 8.11
N GLY A 188 3.14 10.29 8.65
CA GLY A 188 4.38 9.81 9.24
C GLY A 188 4.14 8.85 10.41
N GLN A 189 3.20 9.18 11.30
CA GLN A 189 2.80 8.30 12.42
C GLN A 189 2.19 6.99 11.90
N LEU A 190 1.40 7.04 10.82
CA LEU A 190 0.84 5.85 10.19
C LEU A 190 1.94 4.97 9.57
N LEU A 191 2.88 5.56 8.81
CA LEU A 191 4.06 4.87 8.28
C LEU A 191 4.88 4.18 9.37
N ASP A 192 5.13 4.85 10.50
CA ASP A 192 5.90 4.30 11.60
C ASP A 192 5.15 3.16 12.32
N LEU A 193 3.84 3.31 12.55
CA LEU A 193 3.05 2.22 13.13
C LEU A 193 2.89 1.03 12.18
N ILE A 194 2.83 1.27 10.86
CA ILE A 194 2.84 0.21 9.83
C ILE A 194 4.17 -0.54 9.88
N LYS A 195 5.31 0.18 9.86
CA LYS A 195 6.65 -0.43 9.98
C LYS A 195 6.77 -1.30 11.23
N ASN A 196 6.29 -0.80 12.37
CA ASN A 196 6.33 -1.50 13.67
C ASN A 196 5.52 -2.81 13.72
N ASN A 197 4.63 -3.05 12.75
CA ASN A 197 3.80 -4.26 12.69
C ASN A 197 4.00 -5.06 11.39
N SER A 198 4.91 -4.59 10.54
CA SER A 198 5.45 -5.32 9.39
C SER A 198 6.60 -6.23 9.83
N TYR A 199 6.94 -7.23 9.02
CA TYR A 199 8.25 -7.86 9.11
C TYR A 199 9.25 -7.09 8.23
N VAL A 200 10.29 -6.50 8.82
CA VAL A 200 11.26 -5.66 8.08
C VAL A 200 12.47 -6.49 7.65
N PHE A 201 12.76 -6.49 6.35
CA PHE A 201 13.94 -7.16 5.77
C PHE A 201 14.72 -6.22 4.83
N ARG A 202 15.88 -6.66 4.35
CA ARG A 202 16.71 -5.90 3.41
C ARG A 202 17.12 -6.75 2.22
N ALA A 203 17.07 -6.16 1.03
CA ALA A 203 17.50 -6.79 -0.23
C ALA A 203 18.10 -5.75 -1.17
N LYS A 204 19.30 -6.02 -1.70
CA LYS A 204 20.11 -5.14 -2.57
C LYS A 204 20.29 -3.75 -1.96
N GLY A 205 20.61 -3.72 -0.66
CA GLY A 205 20.82 -2.52 0.15
C GLY A 205 19.56 -1.71 0.47
N LYS A 206 18.38 -2.13 0.01
CA LYS A 206 17.10 -1.44 0.26
C LYS A 206 16.33 -2.13 1.36
N GLU A 207 15.65 -1.35 2.18
CA GLU A 207 14.72 -1.85 3.20
C GLU A 207 13.34 -2.09 2.58
N PHE A 208 12.72 -3.21 2.96
CA PHE A 208 11.36 -3.58 2.59
C PHE A 208 10.59 -4.01 3.83
N TRP A 209 9.32 -3.63 3.89
CA TRP A 209 8.40 -4.01 4.96
C TRP A 209 7.42 -5.03 4.39
N PHE A 210 7.50 -6.26 4.88
CA PHE A 210 6.63 -7.37 4.50
C PHE A 210 5.36 -7.42 5.34
N LEU A 211 4.25 -7.74 4.67
CA LEU A 211 2.88 -7.58 5.11
C LEU A 211 2.08 -8.82 4.70
N TYR A 212 1.12 -9.23 5.53
CA TYR A 212 0.25 -10.36 5.22
C TYR A 212 -1.17 -10.12 5.76
N GLY A 213 -2.17 -10.32 4.91
CA GLY A 213 -3.56 -10.01 5.27
C GLY A 213 -4.58 -10.76 4.41
N THR A 214 -5.77 -10.92 4.97
CA THR A 214 -6.96 -11.42 4.29
C THR A 214 -7.51 -10.35 3.36
N ASP A 215 -7.89 -10.76 2.14
CA ASP A 215 -8.46 -9.84 1.15
C ASP A 215 -9.91 -9.48 1.51
N ILE A 216 -10.44 -8.41 0.90
CA ILE A 216 -11.84 -7.98 1.05
C ILE A 216 -12.65 -8.33 -0.20
N ASP A 217 -13.78 -8.99 0.03
CA ASP A 217 -14.91 -9.08 -0.90
C ASP A 217 -15.73 -7.79 -0.77
N ALA A 218 -15.36 -6.82 -1.59
CA ALA A 218 -15.93 -5.47 -1.57
C ALA A 218 -17.41 -5.43 -1.99
N GLN A 219 -17.85 -6.38 -2.83
CA GLN A 219 -19.24 -6.47 -3.29
C GLN A 219 -20.17 -6.89 -2.15
N ASN A 220 -19.71 -7.83 -1.31
CA ASN A 220 -20.49 -8.36 -0.19
C ASN A 220 -20.08 -7.77 1.17
N ARG A 221 -19.29 -6.68 1.18
CA ARG A 221 -18.78 -5.96 2.37
C ARG A 221 -18.23 -6.90 3.47
N ARG A 222 -17.35 -7.84 3.10
CA ARG A 222 -16.84 -8.89 4.01
C ARG A 222 -15.41 -9.29 3.70
N PHE A 223 -14.80 -10.09 4.58
CA PHE A 223 -13.56 -10.80 4.31
C PHE A 223 -13.76 -11.84 3.21
N ALA A 224 -12.83 -11.88 2.26
CA ALA A 224 -12.71 -12.97 1.31
C ALA A 224 -11.97 -14.16 1.97
N GLU A 225 -12.04 -15.33 1.33
CA GLU A 225 -11.30 -16.51 1.79
C GLU A 225 -9.79 -16.40 1.47
N THR A 226 -9.45 -15.65 0.43
CA THR A 226 -8.07 -15.41 -0.06
C THR A 226 -7.28 -14.44 0.82
N LYS A 227 -5.96 -14.44 0.61
CA LYS A 227 -4.97 -13.57 1.27
C LYS A 227 -4.00 -13.01 0.25
N SER A 228 -3.39 -11.87 0.59
CA SER A 228 -2.33 -11.24 -0.17
C SER A 228 -1.10 -10.95 0.68
N LEU A 229 0.07 -11.15 0.06
CA LEU A 229 1.37 -10.69 0.53
C LEU A 229 1.59 -9.26 0.04
N GLY A 230 1.90 -8.35 0.96
CA GLY A 230 2.29 -6.99 0.62
C GLY A 230 3.78 -6.78 0.86
N PHE A 231 4.43 -6.09 -0.08
CA PHE A 231 5.81 -5.61 0.05
C PHE A 231 5.79 -4.10 -0.09
N PHE A 232 6.21 -3.39 0.96
CA PHE A 232 6.26 -1.93 0.96
C PHE A 232 7.71 -1.43 1.04
N ALA A 233 8.01 -0.30 0.41
CA ALA A 233 9.30 0.38 0.53
C ALA A 233 9.14 1.91 0.57
N GLU A 234 9.74 2.54 1.58
CA GLU A 234 9.87 3.99 1.70
C GLU A 234 11.25 4.44 1.19
N ARG A 235 11.30 5.48 0.35
CA ARG A 235 12.53 6.10 -0.17
C ARG A 235 12.46 7.62 -0.01
N GLY A 236 12.33 8.08 1.23
CA GLY A 236 12.35 9.51 1.60
C GLY A 236 11.07 10.24 1.22
N MET A 237 11.04 10.84 0.03
CA MET A 237 9.83 11.51 -0.49
C MET A 237 8.82 10.54 -1.10
N ASN A 238 9.30 9.42 -1.66
CA ASN A 238 8.48 8.51 -2.47
C ASN A 238 8.31 7.16 -1.78
N SER A 239 7.13 6.57 -1.92
CA SER A 239 6.71 5.32 -1.31
C SER A 239 6.20 4.36 -2.40
N LYS A 240 6.43 3.04 -2.29
CA LYS A 240 5.86 2.05 -3.23
C LYS A 240 5.38 0.80 -2.51
N MET A 241 4.33 0.21 -3.04
CA MET A 241 3.76 -1.05 -2.59
C MET A 241 3.58 -2.01 -3.76
N TRP A 242 3.88 -3.28 -3.51
CA TRP A 242 3.64 -4.40 -4.41
C TRP A 242 2.81 -5.47 -3.70
N THR A 243 1.78 -6.00 -4.37
CA THR A 243 0.80 -6.95 -3.81
C THR A 243 0.79 -8.26 -4.59
N LEU A 244 1.15 -9.37 -3.94
CA LEU A 244 1.16 -10.72 -4.51
C LEU A 244 0.09 -11.59 -3.84
N PRO A 245 -0.94 -12.08 -4.56
CA PRO A 245 -1.92 -13.02 -3.99
C PRO A 245 -1.24 -14.29 -3.46
N GLU A 246 -1.63 -14.78 -2.28
CA GLU A 246 -0.99 -15.93 -1.63
C GLU A 246 -1.08 -17.22 -2.47
N ALA A 247 -2.12 -17.33 -3.30
CA ALA A 247 -2.28 -18.42 -4.27
C ALA A 247 -1.18 -18.45 -5.36
N GLN A 248 -0.47 -17.35 -5.57
CA GLN A 248 0.72 -17.30 -6.45
C GLN A 248 2.02 -17.70 -5.75
N LEU A 249 1.97 -18.05 -4.45
CA LEU A 249 3.07 -18.60 -3.68
C LEU A 249 2.68 -19.98 -3.11
N PRO A 250 2.82 -21.07 -3.89
CA PRO A 250 2.58 -22.43 -3.41
C PRO A 250 3.55 -22.81 -2.30
N SER A 251 3.12 -23.66 -1.37
CA SER A 251 4.01 -24.25 -0.37
C SER A 251 5.04 -25.17 -1.03
N GLU A 252 6.25 -25.22 -0.46
CA GLU A 252 7.43 -25.93 -0.98
C GLU A 252 7.86 -25.56 -2.41
N GLN A 253 7.48 -24.37 -2.91
CA GLN A 253 7.94 -23.86 -4.21
C GLN A 253 8.56 -22.47 -4.08
N ALA A 254 9.60 -22.23 -4.87
CA ALA A 254 10.29 -20.96 -4.93
C ALA A 254 9.72 -20.07 -6.05
N VAL A 255 9.43 -18.81 -5.73
CA VAL A 255 8.85 -17.83 -6.67
C VAL A 255 9.74 -16.59 -6.73
N ASP A 256 10.26 -16.27 -7.92
CA ASP A 256 11.05 -15.07 -8.18
C ASP A 256 10.10 -13.89 -8.46
N VAL A 257 10.22 -12.82 -7.66
CA VAL A 257 9.26 -11.71 -7.58
C VAL A 257 9.99 -10.37 -7.76
N ALA A 258 9.54 -9.56 -8.73
CA ALA A 258 10.08 -8.24 -9.00
C ALA A 258 9.44 -7.15 -8.12
N LEU A 259 10.22 -6.56 -7.20
CA LEU A 259 9.90 -5.36 -6.45
C LEU A 259 10.58 -4.15 -7.11
N GLY A 260 10.04 -3.76 -8.27
CA GLY A 260 10.58 -2.72 -9.15
C GLY A 260 11.95 -3.09 -9.71
N ASP A 261 13.02 -2.56 -9.12
CA ASP A 261 14.42 -2.79 -9.52
C ASP A 261 15.18 -3.80 -8.64
N THR A 262 14.53 -4.34 -7.60
CA THR A 262 15.02 -5.47 -6.81
C THR A 262 14.23 -6.73 -7.21
N VAL A 263 14.90 -7.87 -7.32
CA VAL A 263 14.25 -9.19 -7.44
C VAL A 263 14.58 -9.99 -6.20
N ILE A 264 13.55 -10.54 -5.56
CA ILE A 264 13.65 -11.45 -4.42
C ILE A 264 13.09 -12.81 -4.80
N ARG A 265 13.50 -13.85 -4.09
CA ARG A 265 12.94 -15.20 -4.20
C ARG A 265 12.20 -15.51 -2.91
N LEU A 266 10.90 -15.76 -3.02
CA LEU A 266 10.03 -16.19 -1.94
C LEU A 266 9.99 -17.72 -1.91
N PHE A 267 9.87 -18.32 -0.73
CA PHE A 267 9.58 -19.73 -0.54
C PHE A 267 8.72 -19.89 0.72
N LYS A 268 7.51 -20.45 0.59
CA LYS A 268 6.60 -20.70 1.71
C LYS A 268 6.72 -22.16 2.13
N THR A 269 6.94 -22.42 3.41
CA THR A 269 7.06 -23.80 3.92
C THR A 269 5.68 -24.42 4.20
N GLN A 270 5.60 -25.74 4.40
CA GLN A 270 4.36 -26.40 4.82
C GLN A 270 3.86 -25.92 6.19
N GLU A 271 4.77 -25.51 7.08
CA GLU A 271 4.45 -24.98 8.42
C GLU A 271 3.94 -23.52 8.40
N GLY A 272 3.88 -22.89 7.22
CA GLY A 272 3.45 -21.50 7.06
C GLY A 272 4.54 -20.47 7.36
N GLU A 273 5.81 -20.84 7.28
CA GLU A 273 6.93 -19.89 7.31
C GLU A 273 7.21 -19.32 5.92
N LEU A 274 7.49 -18.01 5.83
CA LEU A 274 8.00 -17.36 4.64
C LEU A 274 9.52 -17.16 4.74
N LEU A 275 10.24 -17.74 3.80
CA LEU A 275 11.66 -17.50 3.55
C LEU A 275 11.81 -16.53 2.36
N ILE A 276 12.67 -15.53 2.52
CA ILE A 276 12.95 -14.48 1.53
C ILE A 276 14.46 -14.49 1.26
N PHE A 277 14.84 -14.70 0.00
CA PHE A 277 16.23 -14.68 -0.46
C PHE A 277 16.42 -13.55 -1.47
N GLU A 278 17.64 -13.04 -1.64
CA GLU A 278 17.94 -12.28 -2.85
C GLU A 278 17.95 -13.23 -4.06
N ALA A 279 17.17 -12.91 -5.09
CA ALA A 279 17.23 -13.69 -6.31
C ALA A 279 18.58 -13.43 -7.02
N PRO A 280 19.24 -14.49 -7.55
CA PRO A 280 20.40 -14.31 -8.41
C PRO A 280 20.04 -13.40 -9.59
N PRO A 281 20.97 -12.60 -10.11
CA PRO A 281 20.68 -11.75 -11.26
C PRO A 281 20.14 -12.63 -12.41
N PRO A 282 19.01 -12.27 -13.04
CA PRO A 282 18.45 -13.07 -14.13
C PRO A 282 19.51 -13.23 -15.23
N ALA A 283 19.62 -14.42 -15.81
CA ALA A 283 20.79 -14.82 -16.61
C ALA A 283 21.16 -13.84 -17.75
N ALA A 284 20.18 -13.13 -18.30
CA ALA A 284 20.37 -12.06 -19.28
C ALA A 284 21.19 -10.84 -18.80
N LEU A 285 21.49 -10.72 -17.49
CA LEU A 285 22.42 -9.74 -16.92
C LEU A 285 23.80 -10.34 -16.58
N ALA A 286 23.94 -11.67 -16.58
CA ALA A 286 25.22 -12.36 -16.39
C ALA A 286 26.01 -12.39 -17.72
N SER A 287 25.33 -12.58 -18.86
CA SER A 287 25.92 -12.60 -20.20
C SER A 287 26.32 -11.23 -20.76
N LEU A 288 26.25 -10.16 -19.95
CA LEU A 288 26.55 -8.76 -20.35
C LEU A 288 27.58 -8.09 -19.43
N ARG A 289 28.40 -8.86 -18.72
CA ARG A 289 29.62 -8.37 -18.06
C ARG A 289 30.85 -8.99 -18.74
N PRO A 290 31.82 -8.18 -19.19
CA PRO A 290 33.15 -8.67 -19.56
C PRO A 290 33.97 -9.03 -18.30
#